data_AF-A0A263CXP0-F1
#
_entry.id   AF-A0A263CXP0-F1
#
_cell.length_a   1.000
_cell.length_b   1.000
_cell.length_c   1.000
_cell.angle_alpha   90.00
_cell.angle_beta   90.00
_cell.angle_gamma   90.00
#
_symmetry.space_group_name_H-M   'P 1'
#
loop_
_entity.id
_entity.type
_entity.pdbx_description
1 polymer ?
#
loop_
_entity_poly.entity_id
_entity_poly.type
_entity_poly.pdbx_seq_one_letter_code
_entity_poly.pdbx_strand_id
1 'polypeptide(L)'
;GIAISGATAHNATRILEPLRDLFAAIFFVAFGLNTDPASIPPVLGWALVLAVITAATKMATGIWAAKRAGIARPGRLRAGATPIARGEFSIVIAGLAVASGAVPGELAALATAYVLLMAVVGPLAARFVGPVRAAQPPAGVAANA
;
A
#
# COMPACT_ATOMS: atom_id res chain seq x y z
N GLY A 1 -19.05 4.14 -1.33
CA GLY A 1 -18.57 4.84 -2.54
C GLY A 1 -19.65 4.91 -3.61
N ILE A 2 -20.06 3.78 -4.16
CA ILE A 2 -21.05 3.73 -5.27
C ILE A 2 -22.52 3.76 -4.81
N ALA A 3 -22.80 3.44 -3.54
CA ALA A 3 -24.16 3.42 -2.99
C ALA A 3 -24.58 4.73 -2.27
N ILE A 4 -23.64 5.65 -2.04
CA ILE A 4 -23.89 6.93 -1.36
C ILE A 4 -23.19 8.01 -2.18
N SER A 5 -23.94 8.83 -2.91
CA SER A 5 -23.43 9.97 -3.67
C SER A 5 -23.88 11.29 -3.05
N GLY A 6 -22.97 12.25 -2.89
CA GLY A 6 -23.24 13.59 -2.34
C GLY A 6 -22.39 13.92 -1.10
N ALA A 7 -22.75 15.01 -0.40
CA ALA A 7 -22.04 15.52 0.79
C ALA A 7 -21.81 14.47 1.89
N THR A 8 -22.70 13.48 2.00
CA THR A 8 -22.59 12.35 2.94
C THR A 8 -21.41 11.41 2.63
N ALA A 9 -21.06 11.21 1.37
CA ALA A 9 -19.90 10.41 0.97
C ALA A 9 -18.58 11.12 1.33
N HIS A 10 -18.55 12.44 1.18
CA HIS A 10 -17.38 13.27 1.50
C HIS A 10 -17.15 13.31 3.03
N ASN A 11 -18.23 13.42 3.81
CA ASN A 11 -18.14 13.42 5.27
C ASN A 11 -17.79 12.03 5.83
N ALA A 12 -18.35 10.95 5.27
CA ALA A 12 -17.99 9.59 5.65
C ALA A 12 -16.52 9.27 5.35
N THR A 13 -15.99 9.71 4.19
CA THR A 13 -14.58 9.49 3.84
C THR A 13 -13.64 10.18 4.82
N ARG A 14 -13.94 11.42 5.23
CA ARG A 14 -13.16 12.16 6.23
C ARG A 14 -13.10 11.50 7.61
N ILE A 15 -14.13 10.72 7.98
CA ILE A 15 -14.18 10.01 9.26
C ILE A 15 -13.55 8.62 9.15
N LEU A 16 -13.74 7.94 8.02
CA LEU A 16 -13.24 6.57 7.81
C LEU A 16 -11.74 6.51 7.50
N GLU A 17 -11.17 7.54 6.87
CA GLU A 17 -9.72 7.60 6.59
C GLU A 17 -8.88 7.57 7.88
N PRO A 18 -9.09 8.47 8.87
CA PRO A 18 -8.35 8.43 10.13
C PRO A 18 -8.53 7.12 10.90
N LEU A 19 -9.74 6.55 10.87
CA LEU A 19 -10.02 5.27 11.54
C LEU A 19 -9.25 4.11 10.91
N ARG A 20 -9.22 4.03 9.57
CA ARG A 20 -8.41 3.02 8.86
C ARG A 20 -6.95 3.14 9.25
N ASP A 21 -6.40 4.35 9.26
CA ASP A 21 -4.99 4.58 9.55
C ASP A 21 -4.66 4.22 11.01
N LEU A 22 -5.57 4.50 11.95
CA LEU A 22 -5.45 4.06 13.35
C LEU A 22 -5.47 2.54 13.48
N PHE A 23 -6.41 1.86 12.80
CA PHE A 23 -6.47 0.40 12.81
C PHE A 23 -5.22 -0.22 12.20
N ALA A 24 -4.72 0.33 11.10
CA ALA A 24 -3.47 -0.12 10.50
C ALA A 24 -2.29 0.07 11.47
N ALA A 25 -2.17 1.23 12.12
CA ALA A 25 -1.12 1.49 13.09
C ALA A 25 -1.15 0.51 14.28
N ILE A 26 -2.32 0.32 14.90
CA ILE A 26 -2.47 -0.61 16.02
C ILE A 26 -2.19 -2.05 15.57
N PHE A 27 -2.71 -2.45 14.40
CA PHE A 27 -2.44 -3.76 13.82
C PHE A 27 -0.94 -3.99 13.63
N PHE A 28 -0.22 -3.08 12.98
CA PHE A 28 1.20 -3.28 12.70
C PHE A 28 2.05 -3.27 13.96
N VAL A 29 1.71 -2.46 14.96
CA VAL A 29 2.37 -2.49 16.27
C VAL A 29 2.13 -3.83 16.97
N ALA A 30 0.87 -4.27 17.07
CA ALA A 30 0.55 -5.55 17.71
C ALA A 30 1.17 -6.73 16.95
N PHE A 31 1.11 -6.73 15.62
CA PHE A 31 1.69 -7.75 14.76
C PHE A 31 3.21 -7.82 14.90
N GLY A 32 3.88 -6.67 14.90
CA GLY A 32 5.31 -6.58 15.11
C GLY A 32 5.76 -7.07 16.49
N LEU A 33 5.01 -6.74 17.55
CA LEU A 33 5.31 -7.18 18.91
C LEU A 33 5.04 -8.68 19.15
N ASN A 34 4.05 -9.27 18.47
CA ASN A 34 3.76 -10.71 18.54
C ASN A 34 4.64 -11.56 17.63
N THR A 35 5.46 -10.95 16.78
CA THR A 35 6.36 -11.65 15.88
C THR A 35 7.62 -12.10 16.61
N ASP A 36 7.96 -13.39 16.51
CA ASP A 36 9.27 -13.88 16.94
C ASP A 36 10.35 -13.49 15.91
N PRO A 37 11.28 -12.58 16.23
CA PRO A 37 12.32 -12.15 15.30
C PRO A 37 13.31 -13.26 14.94
N ALA A 38 13.45 -14.31 15.76
CA ALA A 38 14.35 -15.43 15.45
C ALA A 38 13.85 -16.27 14.27
N SER A 39 12.54 -16.23 13.98
CA SER A 39 11.93 -16.97 12.88
C SER A 39 12.15 -16.33 11.49
N ILE A 40 12.57 -15.06 11.43
CA ILE A 40 12.66 -14.29 10.17
C ILE A 40 13.93 -14.60 9.35
N PRO A 41 15.15 -14.61 9.91
CA PRO A 41 16.38 -14.78 9.13
C PRO A 41 16.40 -16.01 8.20
N PRO A 42 15.90 -17.21 8.61
CA PRO A 42 15.90 -18.38 7.74
C PRO A 42 15.07 -18.23 6.46
N VAL A 43 14.00 -17.45 6.50
CA VAL A 43 13.03 -17.30 5.38
C VAL A 43 13.15 -15.96 4.66
N LEU A 44 13.99 -15.05 5.15
CA LEU A 44 14.11 -13.68 4.65
C LEU A 44 14.46 -13.62 3.16
N GLY A 45 15.33 -14.52 2.68
CA GLY A 45 15.70 -14.60 1.26
C GLY A 45 14.48 -14.88 0.37
N TRP A 46 13.65 -15.84 0.75
CA TRP A 46 12.42 -16.16 0.03
C TRP A 46 11.39 -15.04 0.12
N ALA A 47 11.24 -14.42 1.28
CA ALA A 47 10.36 -13.27 1.46
C ALA A 47 10.76 -12.09 0.57
N LEU A 48 12.06 -11.83 0.41
CA LEU A 48 12.59 -10.78 -0.46
C LEU A 48 12.30 -11.07 -1.94
N VAL A 49 12.52 -12.31 -2.39
CA VAL A 49 12.20 -12.73 -3.75
C VAL A 49 10.71 -12.54 -4.04
N LEU A 50 9.84 -12.98 -3.12
CA LEU A 50 8.40 -12.79 -3.24
C LEU A 50 8.00 -11.30 -3.28
N ALA A 51 8.60 -10.48 -2.41
CA ALA A 51 8.36 -9.04 -2.39
C ALA A 51 8.74 -8.38 -3.74
N VAL A 52 9.91 -8.73 -4.29
CA VAL A 52 10.38 -8.21 -5.58
C VAL A 52 9.46 -8.65 -6.72
N ILE A 53 9.13 -9.94 -6.82
CA ILE A 53 8.25 -10.47 -7.87
C ILE A 53 6.87 -9.81 -7.79
N THR A 54 6.31 -9.68 -6.59
CA THR A 54 5.00 -9.07 -6.38
C THR A 54 5.01 -7.60 -6.78
N ALA A 55 5.99 -6.83 -6.30
CA ALA A 55 6.15 -5.42 -6.63
C ALA A 55 6.34 -5.21 -8.14
N ALA A 56 7.21 -6.00 -8.78
CA ALA A 56 7.46 -5.93 -10.22
C ALA A 56 6.20 -6.24 -11.03
N THR A 57 5.44 -7.28 -10.65
CA THR A 57 4.21 -7.67 -11.34
C THR A 57 3.14 -6.59 -11.20
N LYS A 58 2.96 -6.02 -10.00
CA LYS A 58 2.04 -4.89 -9.76
C LYS A 58 2.43 -3.65 -10.55
N MET A 59 3.74 -3.37 -10.63
CA MET A 59 4.26 -2.26 -11.41
C MET A 59 4.02 -2.44 -12.90
N ALA A 60 4.37 -3.61 -13.44
CA ALA A 60 4.20 -3.95 -14.84
C ALA A 60 2.73 -3.89 -15.26
N THR A 61 1.83 -4.45 -14.46
CA THR A 61 0.38 -4.42 -14.73
C THR A 61 -0.19 -3.00 -14.70
N GLY A 62 0.20 -2.16 -13.74
CA GLY A 62 -0.24 -0.76 -13.71
C GLY A 62 0.30 0.08 -14.87
N ILE A 63 1.57 -0.11 -15.26
CA ILE A 63 2.15 0.52 -16.45
C ILE A 63 1.43 0.07 -17.72
N TRP A 64 1.13 -1.23 -17.83
CA TRP A 64 0.45 -1.82 -18.98
C TRP A 64 -0.98 -1.28 -19.11
N ALA A 65 -1.73 -1.21 -18.02
CA ALA A 65 -3.07 -0.63 -18.00
C ALA A 65 -3.07 0.85 -18.41
N ALA A 66 -2.15 1.65 -17.86
CA ALA A 66 -1.99 3.05 -18.23
C ALA A 66 -1.52 3.23 -19.69
N LYS A 67 -0.70 2.30 -20.19
CA LYS A 67 -0.31 2.27 -21.61
C LYS A 67 -1.51 2.06 -22.51
N ARG A 68 -2.39 1.11 -22.16
CA ARG A 68 -3.61 0.83 -22.91
C ARG A 68 -4.62 1.97 -22.86
N ALA A 69 -4.61 2.77 -21.79
CA ALA A 69 -5.40 3.99 -21.63
C ALA A 69 -4.79 5.24 -22.29
N GLY A 70 -3.70 5.12 -23.07
CA GLY A 70 -3.10 6.27 -23.78
C GLY A 70 -2.31 7.25 -22.90
N ILE A 71 -2.04 6.92 -21.64
CA ILE A 71 -1.36 7.83 -20.69
C ILE A 71 0.12 7.99 -21.06
N ALA A 72 0.64 9.22 -20.99
CA ALA A 72 2.03 9.56 -21.24
C ALA A 72 3.00 8.85 -20.27
N ARG A 73 4.27 8.65 -20.68
CA ARG A 73 5.30 7.93 -19.92
C ARG A 73 5.39 8.29 -18.42
N PRO A 74 5.40 9.57 -17.99
CA PRO A 74 5.45 9.90 -16.56
C PRO A 74 4.18 9.45 -15.80
N GLY A 75 3.01 9.44 -16.44
CA GLY A 75 1.76 8.96 -15.84
C GLY A 75 1.69 7.43 -15.74
N ARG A 76 2.38 6.69 -16.62
CA ARG A 76 2.41 5.22 -16.57
C ARG A 76 3.18 4.67 -15.38
N LEU A 77 4.34 5.25 -15.06
CA LEU A 77 5.12 4.86 -13.88
C LEU A 77 4.33 5.11 -12.59
N ARG A 78 3.56 6.21 -12.56
CA ARG A 78 2.65 6.54 -11.46
C ARG A 78 1.53 5.52 -11.29
N ALA A 79 0.86 5.19 -12.39
CA ALA A 79 -0.15 4.14 -12.39
C ALA A 79 0.43 2.77 -12.01
N GLY A 80 1.68 2.49 -12.34
CA GLY A 80 2.42 1.28 -11.92
C GLY A 80 2.66 1.17 -10.42
N ALA A 81 3.02 2.27 -9.74
CA ALA A 81 3.29 2.22 -8.31
C ALA A 81 2.03 2.24 -7.43
N THR A 82 0.92 2.78 -7.95
CA THR A 82 -0.33 2.93 -7.18
C THR A 82 -0.84 1.61 -6.56
N PRO A 83 -0.85 0.47 -7.28
CA PRO A 83 -1.28 -0.82 -6.74
C PRO A 83 -0.35 -1.41 -5.68
N ILE A 84 0.92 -0.97 -5.61
CA ILE A 84 1.88 -1.42 -4.60
C ILE A 84 1.49 -0.82 -3.24
N ALA A 85 1.13 0.47 -3.21
CA ALA A 85 0.78 1.20 -2.01
C ALA A 85 -0.58 0.80 -1.40
N ARG A 86 -1.55 0.37 -2.23
CA ARG A 86 -2.90 -0.06 -1.77
C ARG A 86 -3.02 -1.51 -1.32
N GLY A 87 -1.90 -2.26 -1.25
CA GLY A 87 -1.89 -3.64 -0.77
C GLY A 87 -2.04 -3.78 0.75
N GLU A 88 -2.13 -2.68 1.50
CA GLU A 88 -2.19 -2.63 2.97
C GLU A 88 -3.24 -3.58 3.57
N PHE A 89 -4.43 -3.70 2.96
CA PHE A 89 -5.47 -4.57 3.49
C PHE A 89 -5.17 -6.06 3.31
N SER A 90 -4.54 -6.45 2.19
CA SER A 90 -4.12 -7.83 1.96
C SER A 90 -3.01 -8.26 2.93
N ILE A 91 -2.14 -7.32 3.29
CA ILE A 91 -1.10 -7.52 4.30
C ILE A 91 -1.74 -7.74 5.68
N VAL A 92 -2.75 -6.94 6.03
CA VAL A 92 -3.51 -7.11 7.28
C VAL A 92 -4.22 -8.47 7.33
N ILE A 93 -4.92 -8.88 6.26
CA ILE A 93 -5.59 -10.19 6.19
C ILE A 93 -4.58 -11.32 6.35
N ALA A 94 -3.43 -11.24 5.66
CA ALA A 94 -2.38 -12.25 5.77
C ALA A 94 -1.83 -12.32 7.21
N GLY A 95 -1.56 -11.17 7.84
CA GLY A 95 -1.08 -11.14 9.21
C GLY A 95 -2.12 -11.63 10.23
N LEU A 96 -3.41 -11.38 10.01
CA LEU A 96 -4.49 -11.95 10.83
C LEU A 96 -4.57 -13.47 10.70
N ALA A 97 -4.39 -14.03 9.50
CA ALA A 97 -4.35 -15.47 9.28
C ALA A 97 -3.13 -16.13 9.97
N VAL A 98 -1.99 -15.44 10.01
CA VAL A 98 -0.82 -15.88 10.77
C VAL A 98 -1.09 -15.81 12.27
N ALA A 99 -1.64 -14.70 12.75
CA ALA A 99 -1.92 -14.48 14.17
C ALA A 99 -3.00 -15.42 14.72
N SER A 100 -3.91 -15.92 13.89
CA SER A 100 -4.92 -16.90 14.30
C SER A 100 -4.39 -18.33 14.48
N GLY A 101 -3.13 -18.59 14.10
CA GLY A 101 -2.55 -19.93 14.11
C GLY A 101 -3.09 -20.84 13.02
N ALA A 102 -3.84 -20.31 12.04
CA ALA A 102 -4.38 -21.08 10.91
C ALA A 102 -3.31 -21.49 9.88
N VAL A 103 -2.07 -20.98 10.05
CA VAL A 103 -0.97 -21.13 9.10
C VAL A 103 0.17 -21.93 9.75
N PRO A 104 0.73 -22.96 9.08
CA PRO A 104 1.89 -23.72 9.59
C PRO A 104 3.11 -22.83 9.85
N GLY A 105 3.94 -23.18 10.84
CA GLY A 105 5.02 -22.32 11.37
C GLY A 105 5.99 -21.74 10.34
N GLU A 106 6.48 -22.53 9.38
CA GLU A 106 7.38 -22.02 8.33
C GLU A 106 6.68 -21.02 7.39
N LEU A 107 5.42 -21.31 7.04
CA LEU A 107 4.62 -20.46 6.17
C LEU A 107 4.21 -19.18 6.91
N ALA A 108 3.98 -19.27 8.22
CA ALA A 108 3.75 -18.13 9.10
C ALA A 108 4.99 -17.23 9.18
N ALA A 109 6.18 -17.79 9.38
CA ALA A 109 7.43 -17.04 9.38
C ALA A 109 7.67 -16.33 8.03
N LEU A 110 7.45 -17.04 6.91
CA LEU A 110 7.58 -16.48 5.58
C LEU A 110 6.57 -15.35 5.33
N ALA A 111 5.30 -15.57 5.69
CA ALA A 111 4.24 -14.58 5.55
C ALA A 111 4.52 -13.34 6.40
N THR A 112 4.99 -13.52 7.63
CA THR A 112 5.39 -12.42 8.53
C THR A 112 6.54 -11.61 7.97
N ALA A 113 7.61 -12.26 7.51
CA ALA A 113 8.74 -11.59 6.88
C ALA A 113 8.29 -10.80 5.64
N TYR A 114 7.45 -11.39 4.80
CA TYR A 114 6.88 -10.74 3.62
C TYR A 114 5.99 -9.54 3.98
N VAL A 115 5.11 -9.69 4.96
CA VAL A 115 4.21 -8.63 5.47
C VAL A 115 5.02 -7.43 5.96
N LEU A 116 6.05 -7.66 6.78
CA LEU A 116 6.90 -6.61 7.31
C LEU A 116 7.69 -5.89 6.21
N LEU A 117 8.24 -6.63 5.24
CA LEU A 117 8.91 -6.04 4.08
C LEU A 117 7.95 -5.15 3.28
N MET A 118 6.76 -5.65 2.96
CA MET A 118 5.78 -4.92 2.17
C MET A 118 5.20 -3.71 2.90
N ALA A 119 5.09 -3.76 4.24
CA ALA A 119 4.69 -2.63 5.07
C ALA A 119 5.67 -1.45 4.98
N VAL A 120 6.95 -1.71 4.74
CA VAL A 120 7.98 -0.68 4.52
C VAL A 120 8.03 -0.26 3.04
N VAL A 121 8.00 -1.22 2.13
CA VAL A 121 8.11 -0.97 0.68
C VAL A 121 6.91 -0.20 0.15
N GLY A 122 5.69 -0.46 0.63
CA GLY A 122 4.47 0.21 0.18
C GLY A 122 4.53 1.74 0.31
N PRO A 123 4.75 2.29 1.52
CA PRO A 123 4.92 3.72 1.75
C PRO A 123 6.10 4.33 0.99
N LEU A 124 7.24 3.62 0.91
CA LEU A 124 8.41 4.10 0.16
C LEU A 124 8.10 4.22 -1.33
N ALA A 125 7.50 3.20 -1.94
CA ALA A 125 7.09 3.21 -3.34
C ALA A 125 6.10 4.35 -3.63
N ALA A 126 5.13 4.58 -2.73
CA ALA A 126 4.22 5.72 -2.83
C ALA A 126 4.96 7.07 -2.77
N ARG A 127 5.95 7.21 -1.88
CA ARG A 127 6.74 8.42 -1.70
C ARG A 127 7.63 8.72 -2.92
N PHE A 128 8.29 7.72 -3.50
CA PHE A 128 9.16 7.91 -4.67
C PHE A 128 8.39 8.24 -5.95
N VAL A 129 7.09 7.89 -6.01
CA VAL A 129 6.26 8.07 -7.20
C VAL A 129 5.24 9.21 -7.03
N GLY A 130 5.10 9.73 -5.81
CA GLY A 130 4.27 10.88 -5.47
C GLY A 130 4.69 12.16 -6.22
N PRO A 131 3.76 13.11 -6.41
CA PRO A 131 4.05 14.33 -7.13
C PRO A 131 5.10 15.15 -6.39
N VAL A 132 6.17 15.58 -7.09
CA VAL A 132 6.81 16.87 -6.77
C VAL A 132 5.64 17.85 -6.70
N ARG A 133 5.39 18.41 -5.51
CA ARG A 133 4.32 19.39 -5.27
C ARG A 133 4.16 20.23 -6.53
N ALA A 134 3.06 20.06 -7.26
CA ALA A 134 2.69 21.04 -8.26
C ALA A 134 2.52 22.32 -7.45
N ALA A 135 3.45 23.26 -7.60
CA ALA A 135 3.37 24.57 -6.98
C ALA A 135 1.98 25.10 -7.29
N GLN A 136 1.16 25.22 -6.25
CA GLN A 136 -0.16 25.80 -6.33
C GLN A 136 0.06 27.21 -6.89
N PRO A 137 -0.41 27.55 -8.11
CA PRO A 137 -0.22 28.91 -8.60
C PRO A 137 -0.90 29.86 -7.62
N PRO A 138 -0.26 30.99 -7.25
CA PRO A 138 -0.77 31.87 -6.22
C PRO A 138 -2.19 32.34 -6.56
N ALA A 139 -3.08 32.25 -5.56
CA ALA A 139 -4.44 32.73 -5.64
C ALA A 139 -4.43 34.27 -5.81
N GLY A 140 -4.44 34.75 -7.06
CA GLY A 140 -4.38 36.19 -7.31
C GLY A 140 -4.68 36.69 -8.72
N VAL A 141 -5.05 35.85 -9.71
CA VAL A 141 -5.19 36.32 -11.11
C VAL A 141 -6.64 36.20 -11.65
N ALA A 142 -7.63 35.90 -10.81
CA ALA A 142 -9.04 35.81 -11.25
C ALA A 142 -9.91 37.03 -10.85
N ALA A 143 -9.30 38.20 -10.64
CA ALA A 143 -10.01 39.45 -10.42
C ALA A 143 -9.39 40.52 -11.31
N ASN A 144 -9.87 40.58 -12.56
CA ASN A 144 -9.81 41.69 -13.54
C ASN A 144 -9.58 41.14 -14.96
N ALA A 145 -10.64 40.60 -15.55
CA ALA A 145 -10.89 40.57 -16.99
C ALA A 145 -12.41 40.57 -17.21
#